data_AF-A0A8B7Y0Z6-F1
#
_entry.id   AF-A0A8B7Y0Z6-F1
#
_cell.length_a   1.000
_cell.length_b   1.000
_cell.length_c   1.000
_cell.angle_alpha   90.00
_cell.angle_beta   90.00
_cell.angle_gamma   90.00
#
_symmetry.space_group_name_H-M   'P 1'
#
loop_
_entity.id
_entity.type
_entity.pdbx_description
1 polymer ?
#
loop_
_entity_poly.entity_id
_entity_poly.type
_entity_poly.pdbx_seq_one_letter_code
_entity_poly.pdbx_strand_id
1 'polypeptide(L)'
;MPVMNGMSGIYLGGMRRSNSQMEFHTQGRKDAQRALWKELDRLKEISTQKEIVEKEFEGFKELFSRFLAETGPSVHWEDIQPLSDDAVTSYDKLQDYDPEEVRQLLDKLVVIKLNGGLGTSMGCKGPKSVISVRNDLTFLDLAVQQIEYLNKTYGSSVPLVLMNSFNTHEDTKAVLNCYSSCKVDIFTFMQRRYPRINKETLLPTAKTCSMDAANIEHWYPPGHGDIYQSFYDSELLESFLRQGKEYMFISNIDNLGATVDLKILNLLVKQKQREFVMEVTDKTRADIKGGTLIQYENKLRLLEIAQVPKEHVDEFKSVSKFKIFNTNNLWVKLSSIKRLIEEKMLDMEVIVNNKSLENGTNVIQLETAVGAAMKCFDGALGVNVPRSRFLPVKRSSDLLLAMSNLYSLKAGSLIMSPLRQFRTTPIVKLGTHFDKVRDFLKRFDGIPDMLELDHLTVSGDVTFGKGISLKGTVIIIANHGDRIDIPPGAILENKIVSGNLRILDH
;
A
#
# COMPACT_ATOMS: atom_id res chain seq x y z
N MET A 1 34.66 72.77 0.28
CA MET A 1 35.01 71.37 -0.05
C MET A 1 34.59 70.48 1.09
N PRO A 2 33.60 69.60 0.85
CA PRO A 2 33.81 68.20 1.18
C PRO A 2 33.45 67.29 -0.01
N VAL A 3 34.23 66.23 -0.17
CA VAL A 3 34.16 65.26 -1.28
C VAL A 3 33.29 64.06 -0.90
N MET A 4 32.59 63.55 -1.91
CA MET A 4 31.57 62.50 -1.92
C MET A 4 32.00 61.10 -1.46
N ASN A 5 31.01 60.32 -1.00
CA ASN A 5 30.70 58.92 -1.37
C ASN A 5 29.35 58.61 -0.69
N GLY A 6 28.31 57.98 -1.24
CA GLY A 6 28.01 57.30 -2.48
C GLY A 6 26.69 56.54 -2.20
N MET A 7 25.71 56.64 -3.09
CA MET A 7 24.33 56.12 -2.96
C MET A 7 24.25 54.61 -2.71
N SER A 8 23.23 54.15 -1.97
CA SER A 8 22.06 53.41 -2.52
C SER A 8 21.35 52.58 -1.44
N GLY A 9 20.11 52.98 -1.12
CA GLY A 9 19.14 52.09 -0.49
C GLY A 9 18.52 51.20 -1.55
N ILE A 10 18.40 49.90 -1.26
CA ILE A 10 17.62 48.97 -2.07
C ILE A 10 16.53 48.37 -1.18
N TYR A 11 15.31 48.84 -1.41
CA TYR A 11 14.07 48.18 -1.03
C TYR A 11 14.01 46.81 -1.75
N LEU A 12 14.00 45.71 -1.00
CA LEU A 12 13.60 44.39 -1.52
C LEU A 12 12.08 44.29 -1.43
N GLY A 13 11.41 44.66 -2.52
CA GLY A 13 9.97 44.51 -2.69
C GLY A 13 9.56 43.04 -2.77
N GLY A 14 8.62 42.64 -1.93
CA GLY A 14 7.86 41.41 -2.12
C GLY A 14 7.02 41.51 -3.39
N MET A 15 7.28 40.64 -4.37
CA MET A 15 6.47 40.51 -5.58
C MET A 15 5.07 40.03 -5.21
N ARG A 16 4.10 40.96 -5.16
CA ARG A 16 2.68 40.65 -5.37
C ARG A 16 2.54 40.17 -6.83
N ARG A 17 2.16 38.91 -7.05
CA ARG A 17 1.79 38.40 -8.37
C ARG A 17 0.70 39.31 -8.98
N SER A 18 0.90 39.79 -10.20
CA SER A 18 -0.06 40.68 -10.87
C SER A 18 -1.34 39.92 -11.23
N ASN A 19 -2.51 40.58 -11.16
CA ASN A 19 -3.81 40.00 -11.55
C ASN A 19 -3.80 39.41 -12.97
N SER A 20 -3.04 39.99 -13.89
CA SER A 20 -2.87 39.51 -15.27
C SER A 20 -2.19 38.14 -15.39
N GLN A 21 -1.22 37.83 -14.52
CA GLN A 21 -0.58 36.50 -14.51
C GLN A 21 -1.52 35.45 -13.93
N MET A 22 -2.31 35.80 -12.91
CA MET A 22 -3.31 34.89 -12.35
C MET A 22 -4.44 34.59 -13.35
N GLU A 23 -4.92 35.59 -14.08
CA GLU A 23 -5.93 35.41 -15.13
C GLU A 23 -5.40 34.54 -16.28
N PHE A 24 -4.17 34.76 -16.74
CA PHE A 24 -3.53 33.95 -17.79
C PHE A 24 -3.34 32.49 -17.37
N HIS A 25 -2.88 32.24 -16.14
CA HIS A 25 -2.78 30.89 -15.59
C HIS A 25 -4.14 30.21 -15.43
N THR A 26 -5.18 30.97 -15.05
CA THR A 26 -6.54 30.45 -14.90
C THR A 26 -7.15 30.09 -16.25
N GLN A 27 -6.90 30.90 -17.28
CA GLN A 27 -7.35 30.63 -18.64
C GLN A 27 -6.65 29.41 -19.25
N GLY A 28 -5.32 29.32 -19.11
CA GLY A 28 -4.55 28.16 -19.60
C GLY A 28 -4.97 26.83 -18.96
N ARG A 29 -5.37 26.84 -17.68
CA ARG A 29 -5.91 25.63 -17.02
C ARG A 29 -7.26 25.21 -17.58
N LYS A 30 -8.18 26.17 -17.79
CA LYS A 30 -9.48 25.89 -18.41
C LYS A 30 -9.31 25.37 -19.84
N ASP A 31 -8.32 25.86 -20.58
CA ASP A 31 -8.02 25.40 -21.93
C ASP A 31 -7.48 23.96 -21.92
N ALA A 32 -6.55 23.65 -21.01
CA ALA A 32 -6.05 22.28 -20.83
C ALA A 32 -7.17 21.30 -20.44
N GLN A 33 -8.07 21.71 -19.53
CA GLN A 33 -9.23 20.91 -19.12
C GLN A 33 -10.19 20.64 -20.29
N ARG A 34 -10.51 21.66 -21.09
CA ARG A 34 -11.36 21.51 -22.28
C ARG A 34 -10.72 20.60 -23.34
N ALA A 35 -9.41 20.74 -23.56
CA ALA A 35 -8.68 19.89 -24.50
C ALA A 35 -8.65 18.43 -24.04
N LEU A 36 -8.43 18.19 -22.74
CA LEU A 36 -8.51 16.86 -22.15
C LEU A 36 -9.90 16.23 -22.36
N TRP A 37 -10.96 16.96 -22.05
CA TRP A 37 -12.34 16.47 -22.23
C TRP A 37 -12.63 16.07 -23.66
N LYS A 38 -12.24 16.89 -24.64
CA LYS A 38 -12.42 16.58 -26.06
C LYS A 38 -11.72 15.28 -26.46
N GLU A 39 -10.51 15.04 -25.95
CA GLU A 39 -9.77 13.81 -26.26
C GLU A 39 -10.37 12.58 -25.57
N LEU A 40 -10.84 12.72 -24.32
CA LEU A 40 -11.57 11.65 -23.64
C LEU A 40 -12.88 11.30 -24.36
N ASP A 41 -13.62 12.31 -24.85
CA ASP A 41 -14.84 12.07 -25.61
C ASP A 41 -14.53 11.38 -26.95
N ARG A 42 -13.41 11.71 -27.60
CA ARG A 42 -12.90 10.99 -28.79
C ARG A 42 -12.59 9.53 -28.47
N LEU A 43 -11.90 9.26 -27.36
CA LEU A 43 -11.58 7.91 -26.90
C LEU A 43 -12.85 7.09 -26.58
N LYS A 44 -13.87 7.75 -25.99
CA LYS A 44 -15.16 7.14 -25.70
C LYS A 44 -15.86 6.66 -26.98
N GLU A 45 -15.87 7.49 -28.03
CA GLU A 45 -16.54 7.13 -29.29
C GLU A 45 -15.92 5.93 -29.99
N ILE A 46 -14.61 5.74 -29.86
CA ILE A 46 -13.87 4.63 -30.47
C ILE A 46 -13.95 3.35 -29.60
N SER A 47 -14.42 3.44 -28.35
CA SER A 47 -14.51 2.30 -27.45
C SER A 47 -15.71 1.39 -27.78
N THR A 48 -15.49 0.08 -27.66
CA THR A 48 -16.57 -0.93 -27.72
C THR A 48 -17.34 -1.06 -26.41
N GLN A 49 -16.79 -0.57 -25.29
CA GLN A 49 -17.39 -0.63 -23.94
C GLN A 49 -17.74 0.79 -23.46
N LYS A 50 -18.70 1.45 -24.15
CA LYS A 50 -19.00 2.87 -23.93
C LYS A 50 -19.43 3.19 -22.49
N GLU A 51 -20.30 2.38 -21.89
CA GLU A 51 -20.83 2.62 -20.53
C GLU A 51 -19.76 2.56 -19.45
N ILE A 52 -18.89 1.53 -19.48
CA ILE A 52 -17.79 1.37 -18.51
C ILE A 52 -16.80 2.54 -18.66
N VAL A 53 -16.41 2.84 -19.90
CA VAL A 53 -15.45 3.91 -20.19
C VAL A 53 -16.03 5.28 -19.82
N GLU A 54 -17.33 5.49 -19.96
CA GLU A 54 -17.99 6.73 -19.55
C GLU A 54 -17.86 6.98 -18.05
N LYS A 55 -18.17 5.97 -17.21
CA LYS A 55 -17.99 6.05 -15.76
C LYS A 55 -16.52 6.27 -15.36
N GLU A 56 -15.60 5.55 -16.00
CA GLU A 56 -14.16 5.72 -15.78
C GLU A 56 -13.73 7.15 -16.11
N PHE A 57 -14.16 7.68 -17.26
CA PHE A 57 -13.79 9.01 -17.70
C PHE A 57 -14.44 10.10 -16.86
N GLU A 58 -15.68 9.93 -16.38
CA GLU A 58 -16.29 10.88 -15.46
C GLU A 58 -15.46 11.02 -14.16
N GLY A 59 -15.09 9.90 -13.53
CA GLY A 59 -14.23 9.92 -12.36
C GLY A 59 -12.84 10.51 -12.63
N PHE A 60 -12.28 10.25 -13.82
CA PHE A 60 -11.01 10.86 -14.23
C PHE A 60 -11.12 12.37 -14.47
N LYS A 61 -12.23 12.83 -15.05
CA LYS A 61 -12.52 14.25 -15.27
C LYS A 61 -12.63 14.99 -13.94
N GLU A 62 -13.29 14.41 -12.95
CA GLU A 62 -13.38 14.96 -11.58
C GLU A 62 -11.99 15.05 -10.95
N LEU A 63 -11.21 13.97 -10.99
CA LEU A 63 -9.86 13.92 -10.43
C LEU A 63 -8.91 14.94 -11.08
N PHE A 64 -8.97 15.07 -12.40
CA PHE A 64 -8.16 16.05 -13.13
C PHE A 64 -8.59 17.50 -12.83
N SER A 65 -9.88 17.75 -12.67
CA SER A 65 -10.40 19.07 -12.30
C SER A 65 -9.88 19.49 -10.93
N ARG A 66 -9.84 18.55 -9.97
CA ARG A 66 -9.25 18.77 -8.64
C ARG A 66 -7.76 19.01 -8.71
N PHE A 67 -7.02 18.21 -9.48
CA PHE A 67 -5.59 18.43 -9.72
C PHE A 67 -5.28 19.84 -10.24
N LEU A 68 -6.10 20.39 -11.15
CA LEU A 68 -5.90 21.75 -11.65
C LEU A 68 -6.30 22.85 -10.64
N ALA A 69 -7.26 22.56 -9.76
CA ALA A 69 -7.73 23.47 -8.72
C ALA A 69 -6.79 23.52 -7.49
N GLU A 70 -6.14 22.41 -7.17
CA GLU A 70 -5.16 22.29 -6.07
C GLU A 70 -3.85 22.97 -6.48
N THR A 71 -3.72 24.26 -6.15
CA THR A 71 -2.57 25.10 -6.55
C THR A 71 -1.58 25.39 -5.44
N GLY A 72 -1.89 24.96 -4.23
CA GLY A 72 -1.09 25.15 -3.01
C GLY A 72 -0.93 23.85 -2.23
N PRO A 73 -0.17 23.88 -1.12
CA PRO A 73 -0.05 22.72 -0.25
C PRO A 73 -1.42 22.34 0.31
N SER A 74 -1.75 21.06 0.23
CA SER A 74 -3.02 20.46 0.73
C SER A 74 -3.23 20.62 2.24
N VAL A 75 -2.15 20.93 2.97
CA VAL A 75 -2.10 21.06 4.43
C VAL A 75 -1.20 22.24 4.75
N HIS A 76 -1.71 23.19 5.52
CA HIS A 76 -0.87 24.21 6.14
C HIS A 76 -0.26 23.66 7.42
N TRP A 77 1.08 23.66 7.51
CA TRP A 77 1.79 23.02 8.62
C TRP A 77 1.44 23.62 9.98
N GLU A 78 1.18 24.92 10.02
CA GLU A 78 0.82 25.68 11.24
C GLU A 78 -0.56 25.28 11.80
N ASP A 79 -1.45 24.77 10.96
CA ASP A 79 -2.81 24.36 11.34
C ASP A 79 -2.88 22.90 11.81
N ILE A 80 -1.76 22.16 11.74
CA ILE A 80 -1.67 20.77 12.22
C ILE A 80 -1.73 20.77 13.75
N GLN A 81 -2.75 20.10 14.27
CA GLN A 81 -2.95 19.96 15.71
C GLN A 81 -2.39 18.61 16.21
N PRO A 82 -1.89 18.55 17.45
CA PRO A 82 -1.62 17.28 18.12
C PRO A 82 -2.87 16.39 18.13
N LEU A 83 -2.68 15.08 18.02
CA LEU A 83 -3.77 14.13 18.17
C LEU A 83 -4.37 14.24 19.58
N SER A 84 -5.70 14.23 19.67
CA SER A 84 -6.38 14.11 20.96
C SER A 84 -6.14 12.71 21.56
N ASP A 85 -6.23 12.60 22.88
CA ASP A 85 -6.03 11.32 23.57
C ASP A 85 -7.05 10.25 23.13
N ASP A 86 -8.23 10.67 22.68
CA ASP A 86 -9.30 9.79 22.18
C ASP A 86 -9.19 9.45 20.68
N ALA A 87 -8.29 10.11 19.94
CA ALA A 87 -8.12 9.88 18.51
C ALA A 87 -7.50 8.52 18.19
N VAL A 88 -6.64 8.01 19.08
CA VAL A 88 -5.93 6.74 18.88
C VAL A 88 -6.03 5.89 20.13
N THR A 89 -6.72 4.76 20.03
CA THR A 89 -6.83 3.79 21.12
C THR A 89 -5.74 2.72 21.02
N SER A 90 -5.09 2.41 22.15
CA SER A 90 -4.14 1.29 22.20
C SER A 90 -4.87 -0.05 22.10
N TYR A 91 -4.33 -0.99 21.32
CA TYR A 91 -4.90 -2.33 21.14
C TYR A 91 -5.10 -3.08 22.47
N ASP A 92 -4.19 -2.89 23.44
CA ASP A 92 -4.28 -3.56 24.75
C ASP A 92 -5.47 -3.07 25.60
N LYS A 93 -6.01 -1.88 25.29
CA LYS A 93 -7.20 -1.33 25.96
C LYS A 93 -8.52 -1.80 25.33
N LEU A 94 -8.47 -2.51 24.20
CA LEU A 94 -9.67 -3.00 23.54
C LEU A 94 -10.32 -4.12 24.35
N GLN A 95 -11.64 -4.05 24.48
CA GLN A 95 -12.39 -5.10 25.16
C GLN A 95 -12.30 -6.41 24.38
N ASP A 96 -12.08 -7.51 25.10
CA ASP A 96 -12.21 -8.84 24.53
C ASP A 96 -13.63 -9.09 24.01
N TYR A 97 -13.71 -10.03 23.07
CA TYR A 97 -14.96 -10.49 22.48
C TYR A 97 -15.50 -11.68 23.29
N ASP A 98 -16.82 -11.85 23.27
CA ASP A 98 -17.44 -13.06 23.78
C ASP A 98 -17.27 -14.19 22.75
N PRO A 99 -16.67 -15.35 23.11
CA PRO A 99 -16.56 -16.51 22.23
C PRO A 99 -17.89 -16.97 21.62
N GLU A 100 -19.01 -16.78 22.34
CA GLU A 100 -20.34 -17.18 21.86
C GLU A 100 -20.87 -16.23 20.76
N GLU A 101 -20.43 -14.97 20.76
CA GLU A 101 -20.85 -13.94 19.79
C GLU A 101 -19.96 -13.90 18.53
N VAL A 102 -18.83 -14.63 18.51
CA VAL A 102 -17.86 -14.57 17.40
C VAL A 102 -18.50 -14.82 16.04
N ARG A 103 -19.39 -15.80 15.95
CA ARG A 103 -20.11 -16.10 14.70
C ARG A 103 -20.93 -14.88 14.24
N GLN A 104 -21.66 -14.23 15.15
CA GLN A 104 -22.48 -13.06 14.82
C GLN A 104 -21.63 -11.86 14.39
N LEU A 105 -20.46 -11.68 15.00
CA LEU A 105 -19.49 -10.66 14.59
C LEU A 105 -18.98 -10.91 13.16
N LEU A 106 -18.54 -12.15 12.90
CA LEU A 106 -18.00 -12.56 11.60
C LEU A 106 -19.04 -12.54 10.49
N ASP A 107 -20.29 -12.89 10.79
CA ASP A 107 -21.38 -12.86 9.83
C ASP A 107 -21.66 -11.43 9.33
N LYS A 108 -21.21 -10.38 10.02
CA LYS A 108 -21.30 -8.97 9.59
C LYS A 108 -20.08 -8.47 8.81
N LEU A 109 -19.03 -9.27 8.68
CA LEU A 109 -17.74 -8.87 8.09
C LEU A 109 -17.62 -9.32 6.62
N VAL A 110 -16.99 -8.47 5.82
CA VAL A 110 -16.42 -8.78 4.49
C VAL A 110 -14.92 -8.52 4.53
N VAL A 111 -14.10 -9.42 4.00
CA VAL A 111 -12.64 -9.22 3.92
C VAL A 111 -12.26 -8.83 2.50
N ILE A 112 -11.63 -7.68 2.32
CA ILE A 112 -11.17 -7.18 1.03
C ILE A 112 -9.64 -7.14 1.00
N LYS A 113 -9.03 -7.77 0.00
CA LYS A 113 -7.59 -7.72 -0.25
C LYS A 113 -7.28 -6.90 -1.49
N LEU A 114 -6.40 -5.91 -1.34
CA LEU A 114 -5.90 -5.10 -2.44
C LEU A 114 -4.93 -5.94 -3.29
N ASN A 115 -5.35 -6.30 -4.50
CA ASN A 115 -4.67 -7.21 -5.42
C ASN A 115 -4.36 -6.56 -6.79
N GLY A 116 -4.30 -5.22 -6.84
CA GLY A 116 -3.99 -4.48 -8.06
C GLY A 116 -2.50 -4.47 -8.45
N GLY A 117 -1.62 -4.85 -7.51
CA GLY A 117 -0.16 -4.72 -7.63
C GLY A 117 0.52 -5.88 -8.35
N LEU A 118 1.49 -5.55 -9.20
CA LEU A 118 2.36 -6.51 -9.87
C LEU A 118 3.60 -6.86 -9.03
N GLY A 119 4.12 -8.07 -9.26
CA GLY A 119 5.37 -8.55 -8.67
C GLY A 119 6.65 -8.01 -9.33
N THR A 120 6.59 -6.93 -10.13
CA THR A 120 7.70 -6.44 -10.97
C THR A 120 8.93 -6.04 -10.16
N SER A 121 8.71 -5.44 -8.98
CA SER A 121 9.78 -5.11 -8.03
C SER A 121 10.60 -6.31 -7.57
N MET A 122 10.00 -7.51 -7.61
CA MET A 122 10.66 -8.78 -7.28
C MET A 122 10.96 -9.61 -8.55
N GLY A 123 10.86 -9.01 -9.74
CA GLY A 123 11.16 -9.65 -11.02
C GLY A 123 10.08 -10.60 -11.55
N CYS A 124 8.88 -10.62 -10.98
CA CYS A 124 7.76 -11.44 -11.43
C CYS A 124 6.84 -10.65 -12.37
N LYS A 125 6.35 -11.29 -13.44
CA LYS A 125 5.49 -10.65 -14.46
C LYS A 125 3.99 -10.61 -14.10
N GLY A 126 3.54 -11.49 -13.19
CA GLY A 126 2.13 -11.60 -12.80
C GLY A 126 1.76 -10.83 -11.52
N PRO A 127 0.54 -11.07 -11.00
CA PRO A 127 0.07 -10.52 -9.73
C PRO A 127 1.04 -10.83 -8.61
N LYS A 128 1.23 -9.89 -7.70
CA LYS A 128 2.10 -10.14 -6.54
C LYS A 128 1.54 -11.24 -5.64
N SER A 129 0.23 -11.43 -5.64
CA SER A 129 -0.48 -12.43 -4.83
C SER A 129 -0.11 -13.87 -5.14
N VAL A 130 0.36 -14.17 -6.37
CA VAL A 130 0.73 -15.52 -6.80
C VAL A 130 2.20 -15.85 -6.57
N ILE A 131 2.97 -14.95 -5.93
CA ILE A 131 4.35 -15.24 -5.54
C ILE A 131 4.33 -16.22 -4.37
N SER A 132 5.09 -17.31 -4.48
CA SER A 132 5.30 -18.28 -3.40
C SER A 132 6.03 -17.63 -2.23
N VAL A 133 5.42 -17.73 -1.06
CA VAL A 133 5.91 -17.17 0.20
C VAL A 133 6.54 -18.24 1.06
N ARG A 134 5.87 -19.39 1.24
CA ARG A 134 6.32 -20.43 2.16
C ARG A 134 5.73 -21.78 1.80
N ASN A 135 6.57 -22.82 1.73
CA ASN A 135 6.16 -24.18 1.39
C ASN A 135 5.31 -24.23 0.10
N ASP A 136 5.74 -23.49 -0.93
CA ASP A 136 5.02 -23.32 -2.20
C ASP A 136 3.64 -22.65 -2.13
N LEU A 137 3.22 -22.20 -0.94
CA LEU A 137 2.00 -21.42 -0.75
C LEU A 137 2.24 -19.96 -1.11
N THR A 138 1.35 -19.43 -1.95
CA THR A 138 1.32 -18.04 -2.37
C THR A 138 0.65 -17.15 -1.33
N PHE A 139 0.74 -15.82 -1.48
CA PHE A 139 -0.02 -14.90 -0.61
C PHE A 139 -1.54 -15.16 -0.69
N LEU A 140 -2.04 -15.49 -1.87
CA LEU A 140 -3.46 -15.82 -2.06
C LEU A 140 -3.83 -17.10 -1.32
N ASP A 141 -3.00 -18.15 -1.40
CA ASP A 141 -3.23 -19.40 -0.66
C ASP A 141 -3.30 -19.14 0.85
N LEU A 142 -2.39 -18.33 1.38
CA LEU A 142 -2.36 -17.96 2.79
C LEU A 142 -3.63 -17.20 3.19
N ALA A 143 -4.09 -16.24 2.37
CA ALA A 143 -5.32 -15.49 2.63
C ALA A 143 -6.56 -16.40 2.60
N VAL A 144 -6.66 -17.31 1.63
CA VAL A 144 -7.77 -18.27 1.54
C VAL A 144 -7.76 -19.21 2.75
N GLN A 145 -6.60 -19.77 3.11
CA GLN A 145 -6.48 -20.65 4.28
C GLN A 145 -6.88 -19.97 5.59
N GLN A 146 -6.55 -18.69 5.76
CA GLN A 146 -6.94 -17.91 6.95
C GLN A 146 -8.47 -17.80 7.08
N ILE A 147 -9.15 -17.43 5.99
CA ILE A 147 -10.60 -17.26 5.99
C ILE A 147 -11.31 -18.62 6.05
N GLU A 148 -10.77 -19.64 5.38
CA GLU A 148 -11.30 -20.99 5.42
C GLU A 148 -11.25 -21.57 6.84
N TYR A 149 -10.10 -21.41 7.52
CA TYR A 149 -9.93 -21.83 8.89
C TYR A 149 -10.92 -21.12 9.83
N LEU A 150 -11.11 -19.82 9.63
CA LEU A 150 -12.05 -19.01 10.40
C LEU A 150 -13.51 -19.49 10.19
N ASN A 151 -13.92 -19.73 8.94
CA ASN A 151 -15.26 -20.24 8.60
C ASN A 151 -15.51 -21.68 9.08
N LYS A 152 -14.47 -22.51 9.12
CA LYS A 152 -14.55 -23.87 9.67
C LYS A 152 -14.64 -23.86 11.20
N THR A 153 -13.85 -23.02 11.86
CA THR A 153 -13.76 -22.96 13.33
C THR A 153 -15.02 -22.39 13.97
N TYR A 154 -15.57 -21.30 13.42
CA TYR A 154 -16.70 -20.58 14.03
C TYR A 154 -18.04 -20.84 13.33
N GLY A 155 -18.07 -21.66 12.28
CA GLY A 155 -19.29 -21.94 11.52
C GLY A 155 -19.88 -20.71 10.82
N SER A 156 -19.07 -19.69 10.54
CA SER A 156 -19.45 -18.46 9.82
C SER A 156 -19.28 -18.62 8.30
N SER A 157 -19.80 -17.64 7.54
CA SER A 157 -19.47 -17.45 6.12
C SER A 157 -18.95 -16.04 5.86
N VAL A 158 -17.64 -15.85 6.07
CA VAL A 158 -16.93 -14.62 5.73
C VAL A 158 -16.48 -14.69 4.28
N PRO A 159 -16.94 -13.74 3.42
CA PRO A 159 -16.50 -13.66 2.04
C PRO A 159 -15.12 -13.00 1.92
N LEU A 160 -14.32 -13.49 0.97
CA LEU A 160 -13.05 -12.90 0.56
C LEU A 160 -13.22 -12.18 -0.77
N VAL A 161 -12.91 -10.89 -0.84
CA VAL A 161 -13.04 -10.08 -2.04
C VAL A 161 -11.66 -9.60 -2.48
N LEU A 162 -11.31 -9.82 -3.76
CA LEU A 162 -10.06 -9.34 -4.34
C LEU A 162 -10.33 -8.13 -5.24
N MET A 163 -9.72 -6.99 -4.89
CA MET A 163 -9.71 -5.79 -5.74
C MET A 163 -8.56 -5.92 -6.74
N ASN A 164 -8.87 -6.33 -7.96
CA ASN A 164 -7.89 -6.53 -9.03
C ASN A 164 -7.64 -5.23 -9.82
N SER A 165 -6.63 -5.23 -10.67
CA SER A 165 -6.46 -4.23 -11.74
C SER A 165 -6.53 -4.91 -13.10
N PHE A 166 -6.59 -4.14 -14.18
CA PHE A 166 -6.48 -4.69 -15.53
C PHE A 166 -5.15 -5.44 -15.76
N ASN A 167 -4.12 -5.20 -14.95
CA ASN A 167 -2.85 -5.93 -15.02
C ASN A 167 -2.89 -7.29 -14.29
N THR A 168 -3.86 -7.51 -13.40
CA THR A 168 -3.87 -8.70 -12.52
C THR A 168 -5.14 -9.54 -12.64
N HIS A 169 -6.20 -9.01 -13.27
CA HIS A 169 -7.53 -9.63 -13.25
C HIS A 169 -7.57 -11.03 -13.89
N GLU A 170 -7.11 -11.16 -15.14
CA GLU A 170 -7.14 -12.44 -15.87
C GLU A 170 -6.27 -13.51 -15.19
N ASP A 171 -5.05 -13.16 -14.82
CA ASP A 171 -4.13 -14.06 -14.11
C ASP A 171 -4.70 -14.52 -12.76
N THR A 172 -5.33 -13.60 -12.01
CA THR A 172 -5.97 -13.94 -10.74
C THR A 172 -7.15 -14.88 -10.97
N LYS A 173 -8.00 -14.59 -11.96
CA LYS A 173 -9.18 -15.40 -12.28
C LYS A 173 -8.82 -16.83 -12.71
N ALA A 174 -7.72 -16.99 -13.44
CA ALA A 174 -7.21 -18.30 -13.83
C ALA A 174 -6.84 -19.16 -12.60
N VAL A 175 -6.23 -18.55 -11.58
CA VAL A 175 -5.81 -19.24 -10.33
C VAL A 175 -6.99 -19.52 -9.41
N LEU A 176 -8.07 -18.72 -9.45
CA LEU A 176 -9.21 -18.87 -8.55
C LEU A 176 -9.94 -20.22 -8.67
N ASN A 177 -9.87 -20.87 -9.84
CA ASN A 177 -10.45 -22.21 -10.05
C ASN A 177 -9.86 -23.27 -9.11
N CYS A 178 -8.64 -23.06 -8.60
CA CYS A 178 -8.02 -23.98 -7.63
C CYS A 178 -8.72 -23.99 -6.27
N TYR A 179 -9.51 -22.96 -5.94
CA TYR A 179 -10.17 -22.81 -4.63
C TYR A 179 -11.65 -23.15 -4.64
N SER A 180 -12.20 -23.67 -5.74
CA SER A 180 -13.65 -23.98 -5.83
C SER A 180 -14.13 -25.03 -4.82
N SER A 181 -13.21 -25.82 -4.23
CA SER A 181 -13.51 -26.80 -3.18
C SER A 181 -13.31 -26.27 -1.75
N CYS A 182 -12.72 -25.08 -1.59
CA CYS A 182 -12.50 -24.46 -0.29
C CYS A 182 -13.81 -23.88 0.26
N LYS A 183 -13.98 -23.91 1.60
CA LYS A 183 -15.16 -23.34 2.27
C LYS A 183 -15.07 -21.80 2.41
N VAL A 184 -14.84 -21.11 1.31
CA VAL A 184 -14.73 -19.65 1.24
C VAL A 184 -15.36 -19.15 -0.05
N ASP A 185 -16.29 -18.21 0.07
CA ASP A 185 -16.83 -17.50 -1.09
C ASP A 185 -15.84 -16.42 -1.52
N ILE A 186 -15.22 -16.60 -2.68
CA ILE A 186 -14.25 -15.66 -3.23
C ILE A 186 -14.89 -14.83 -4.35
N PHE A 187 -14.90 -13.52 -4.16
CA PHE A 187 -15.38 -12.54 -5.12
C PHE A 187 -14.23 -11.73 -5.69
N THR A 188 -14.39 -11.23 -6.91
CA THR A 188 -13.42 -10.30 -7.51
C THR A 188 -14.15 -9.15 -8.15
N PHE A 189 -13.58 -7.96 -8.05
CA PHE A 189 -13.97 -6.82 -8.87
C PHE A 189 -12.72 -6.12 -9.40
N MET A 190 -12.89 -5.39 -10.50
CA MET A 190 -11.81 -4.66 -11.14
C MET A 190 -11.91 -3.19 -10.75
N GLN A 191 -10.80 -2.60 -10.31
CA GLN A 191 -10.71 -1.16 -10.16
C GLN A 191 -10.68 -0.45 -11.51
N ARG A 192 -11.02 0.83 -11.55
CA ARG A 192 -11.04 1.64 -12.77
C ARG A 192 -9.64 1.72 -13.40
N ARG A 193 -9.59 2.04 -14.69
CA ARG A 193 -8.35 2.36 -15.41
C ARG A 193 -8.42 3.78 -15.98
N TYR A 194 -7.39 4.58 -15.73
CA TYR A 194 -7.28 5.94 -16.25
C TYR A 194 -6.14 6.07 -17.26
N PRO A 195 -6.26 6.96 -18.25
CA PRO A 195 -5.19 7.20 -19.20
C PRO A 195 -4.11 8.07 -18.56
N ARG A 196 -2.84 7.71 -18.75
CA ARG A 196 -1.68 8.52 -18.32
C ARG A 196 -1.67 9.83 -19.08
N ILE A 197 -1.29 10.90 -18.39
CA ILE A 197 -1.27 12.26 -18.94
C ILE A 197 0.16 12.60 -19.36
N ASN A 198 0.36 13.17 -20.54
CA ASN A 198 1.67 13.71 -20.91
C ASN A 198 1.98 14.95 -20.07
N LYS A 199 3.18 15.02 -19.50
CA LYS A 199 3.56 16.08 -18.55
C LYS A 199 3.59 17.48 -19.17
N GLU A 200 3.93 17.59 -20.45
CA GLU A 200 4.07 18.87 -21.15
C GLU A 200 2.76 19.34 -21.75
N THR A 201 2.02 18.43 -22.41
CA THR A 201 0.76 18.80 -23.10
C THR A 201 -0.46 18.74 -22.19
N LEU A 202 -0.38 18.04 -21.05
CA LEU A 202 -1.51 17.72 -20.17
C LEU A 202 -2.66 16.96 -20.85
N LEU A 203 -2.37 16.28 -21.96
CA LEU A 203 -3.33 15.45 -22.70
C LEU A 203 -3.14 13.96 -22.41
N PRO A 204 -4.16 13.11 -22.62
CA PRO A 204 -4.04 11.67 -22.49
C PRO A 204 -3.02 11.15 -23.48
N THR A 205 -2.20 10.19 -23.05
CA THR A 205 -1.23 9.51 -23.92
C THR A 205 -1.87 8.37 -24.71
N ALA A 206 -2.98 7.81 -24.20
CA ALA A 206 -3.72 6.74 -24.86
C ALA A 206 -4.40 7.27 -26.13
N LYS A 207 -4.27 6.52 -27.23
CA LYS A 207 -4.93 6.82 -28.51
C LYS A 207 -6.16 5.95 -28.78
N THR A 208 -6.23 4.81 -28.12
CA THR A 208 -7.31 3.80 -28.18
C THR A 208 -7.62 3.30 -26.77
N CYS A 209 -8.83 2.73 -26.61
CA CYS A 209 -9.27 2.08 -25.37
C CYS A 209 -8.94 0.57 -25.33
N SER A 210 -8.21 0.06 -26.32
CA SER A 210 -7.76 -1.33 -26.35
C SER A 210 -6.67 -1.58 -25.29
N MET A 211 -6.71 -2.76 -24.67
CA MET A 211 -5.71 -3.20 -23.67
C MET A 211 -4.74 -4.21 -24.28
N ASP A 212 -4.33 -3.97 -25.52
CA ASP A 212 -3.26 -4.72 -26.15
C ASP A 212 -1.89 -4.29 -25.59
N ALA A 213 -0.87 -5.13 -25.78
CA ALA A 213 0.46 -4.91 -25.21
C ALA A 213 1.07 -3.55 -25.59
N ALA A 214 0.73 -3.00 -26.76
CA ALA A 214 1.20 -1.70 -27.19
C ALA A 214 0.52 -0.53 -26.46
N ASN A 215 -0.71 -0.72 -25.96
CA ASN A 215 -1.49 0.34 -25.32
C ASN A 215 -1.52 0.26 -23.80
N ILE A 216 -1.26 -0.90 -23.20
CA ILE A 216 -1.33 -1.10 -21.74
C ILE A 216 -0.47 -0.10 -20.94
N GLU A 217 0.66 0.34 -21.51
CA GLU A 217 1.55 1.32 -20.90
C GLU A 217 0.98 2.75 -20.89
N HIS A 218 -0.04 3.04 -21.67
CA HIS A 218 -0.72 4.33 -21.67
C HIS A 218 -1.81 4.42 -20.60
N TRP A 219 -2.09 3.32 -19.90
CA TRP A 219 -3.09 3.23 -18.85
C TRP A 219 -2.46 2.97 -17.48
N TYR A 220 -3.20 3.27 -16.41
CA TYR A 220 -2.80 2.97 -15.05
C TYR A 220 -4.03 2.81 -14.14
N PRO A 221 -3.93 1.98 -13.08
CA PRO A 221 -4.93 1.97 -12.02
C PRO A 221 -4.77 3.23 -11.15
N PRO A 222 -5.85 3.93 -10.77
CA PRO A 222 -5.81 5.21 -10.04
C PRO A 222 -5.48 5.10 -8.53
N GLY A 223 -4.63 4.13 -8.17
CA GLY A 223 -4.27 3.83 -6.79
C GLY A 223 -5.39 3.14 -6.02
N HIS A 224 -5.10 2.78 -4.77
CA HIS A 224 -6.04 2.02 -3.94
C HIS A 224 -7.24 2.83 -3.43
N GLY A 225 -7.25 4.16 -3.54
CA GLY A 225 -8.39 4.99 -3.17
C GLY A 225 -9.64 4.78 -4.04
N ASP A 226 -9.48 4.22 -5.24
CA ASP A 226 -10.58 3.88 -6.14
C ASP A 226 -11.48 2.74 -5.63
N ILE A 227 -11.08 2.07 -4.55
CA ILE A 227 -11.86 0.98 -3.94
C ILE A 227 -13.31 1.36 -3.67
N TYR A 228 -13.58 2.59 -3.19
CA TYR A 228 -14.94 2.99 -2.81
C TYR A 228 -15.87 3.03 -4.03
N GLN A 229 -15.43 3.69 -5.10
CA GLN A 229 -16.22 3.84 -6.33
C GLN A 229 -16.32 2.52 -7.09
N SER A 230 -15.21 1.82 -7.29
CA SER A 230 -15.21 0.54 -8.01
C SER A 230 -15.98 -0.57 -7.27
N PHE A 231 -15.97 -0.58 -5.94
CA PHE A 231 -16.77 -1.52 -5.15
C PHE A 231 -18.27 -1.20 -5.21
N TYR A 232 -18.64 0.08 -5.23
CA TYR A 232 -20.02 0.51 -5.46
C TYR A 232 -20.50 0.12 -6.87
N ASP A 233 -19.72 0.44 -7.91
CA ASP A 233 -20.02 0.11 -9.30
C ASP A 233 -20.10 -1.40 -9.57
N SER A 234 -19.40 -2.22 -8.78
CA SER A 234 -19.42 -3.68 -8.91
C SER A 234 -20.72 -4.33 -8.41
N GLU A 235 -21.63 -3.56 -7.80
CA GLU A 235 -22.85 -4.04 -7.13
C GLU A 235 -22.63 -4.99 -5.94
N LEU A 236 -21.38 -5.33 -5.64
CA LEU A 236 -21.01 -6.14 -4.48
C LEU A 236 -21.36 -5.45 -3.17
N LEU A 237 -21.17 -4.12 -3.08
CA LEU A 237 -21.55 -3.34 -1.90
C LEU A 237 -23.02 -3.58 -1.53
N GLU A 238 -23.91 -3.41 -2.50
CA GLU A 238 -25.36 -3.57 -2.29
C GLU A 238 -25.72 -5.03 -2.01
N SER A 239 -25.07 -5.98 -2.69
CA SER A 239 -25.24 -7.41 -2.43
C SER A 239 -24.88 -7.78 -0.99
N PHE A 240 -23.75 -7.30 -0.48
CA PHE A 240 -23.32 -7.59 0.90
C PHE A 240 -24.18 -6.88 1.95
N LEU A 241 -24.64 -5.66 1.67
CA LEU A 241 -25.60 -4.97 2.53
C LEU A 241 -26.92 -5.77 2.63
N ARG A 242 -27.43 -6.31 1.52
CA ARG A 242 -28.62 -7.20 1.53
C ARG A 242 -28.40 -8.50 2.28
N GLN A 243 -27.17 -9.01 2.30
CA GLN A 243 -26.79 -10.19 3.08
C GLN A 243 -26.59 -9.90 4.58
N GLY A 244 -26.78 -8.64 5.02
CA GLY A 244 -26.63 -8.24 6.43
C GLY A 244 -25.18 -7.98 6.85
N LYS A 245 -24.25 -7.82 5.89
CA LYS A 245 -22.88 -7.38 6.19
C LYS A 245 -22.88 -5.90 6.57
N GLU A 246 -22.12 -5.52 7.60
CA GLU A 246 -22.05 -4.14 8.11
C GLU A 246 -20.67 -3.51 7.88
N TYR A 247 -19.59 -4.30 7.91
CA TYR A 247 -18.21 -3.80 7.86
C TYR A 247 -17.38 -4.52 6.81
N MET A 248 -16.43 -3.80 6.21
CA MET A 248 -15.36 -4.37 5.39
C MET A 248 -14.00 -4.16 6.06
N PHE A 249 -13.17 -5.20 6.05
CA PHE A 249 -11.76 -5.14 6.43
C PHE A 249 -10.88 -5.12 5.18
N ILE A 250 -10.22 -3.99 4.91
CA ILE A 250 -9.32 -3.79 3.78
C ILE A 250 -7.88 -4.00 4.24
N SER A 251 -7.10 -4.75 3.49
CA SER A 251 -5.65 -4.83 3.67
C SER A 251 -4.93 -5.20 2.37
N ASN A 252 -3.62 -4.94 2.31
CA ASN A 252 -2.80 -5.38 1.19
C ASN A 252 -2.66 -6.91 1.21
N ILE A 253 -2.72 -7.55 0.04
CA ILE A 253 -2.49 -9.00 -0.07
C ILE A 253 -1.06 -9.39 0.32
N ASP A 254 -0.10 -8.47 0.18
CA ASP A 254 1.30 -8.67 0.55
C ASP A 254 1.61 -8.37 2.03
N ASN A 255 0.62 -7.98 2.83
CA ASN A 255 0.75 -7.89 4.28
C ASN A 255 0.28 -9.19 4.95
N LEU A 256 1.24 -10.04 5.32
CA LEU A 256 0.98 -11.35 5.93
C LEU A 256 0.45 -11.24 7.38
N GLY A 257 0.68 -10.10 8.03
CA GLY A 257 0.18 -9.83 9.38
C GLY A 257 -1.28 -9.39 9.43
N ALA A 258 -1.88 -9.03 8.29
CA ALA A 258 -3.24 -8.52 8.20
C ALA A 258 -4.30 -9.62 8.26
N THR A 259 -4.40 -10.28 9.42
CA THR A 259 -5.44 -11.27 9.73
C THR A 259 -6.70 -10.59 10.27
N VAL A 260 -7.85 -11.27 10.25
CA VAL A 260 -9.08 -10.76 10.89
C VAL A 260 -8.88 -10.73 12.41
N ASP A 261 -9.01 -9.54 13.01
CA ASP A 261 -8.91 -9.35 14.45
C ASP A 261 -10.31 -9.21 15.08
N LEU A 262 -10.64 -10.14 15.97
CA LEU A 262 -11.96 -10.19 16.60
C LEU A 262 -12.16 -9.08 17.65
N LYS A 263 -11.09 -8.56 18.28
CA LYS A 263 -11.23 -7.46 19.25
C LYS A 263 -11.58 -6.15 18.54
N ILE A 264 -10.93 -5.90 17.39
CA ILE A 264 -11.21 -4.71 16.57
C ILE A 264 -12.62 -4.82 15.98
N LEU A 265 -13.02 -6.00 15.51
CA LEU A 265 -14.39 -6.23 15.02
C LEU A 265 -15.45 -6.02 16.11
N ASN A 266 -15.20 -6.52 17.33
CA ASN A 266 -16.06 -6.32 18.48
C ASN A 266 -16.21 -4.82 18.85
N LEU A 267 -15.11 -4.06 18.81
CA LEU A 267 -15.13 -2.60 19.00
C LEU A 267 -16.09 -1.92 18.01
N LEU A 268 -15.99 -2.27 16.72
CA LEU A 268 -16.82 -1.69 15.66
C LEU A 268 -18.31 -1.99 15.87
N VAL A 269 -18.64 -3.25 16.19
CA VAL A 269 -20.04 -3.67 16.37
C VAL A 269 -20.66 -3.05 17.63
N LYS A 270 -19.88 -2.88 18.72
CA LYS A 270 -20.35 -2.21 19.94
C LYS A 270 -20.44 -0.69 19.80
N GLN A 271 -19.49 -0.08 19.07
CA GLN A 271 -19.45 1.36 18.82
C GLN A 271 -19.89 1.68 17.39
N LYS A 272 -21.19 1.50 17.10
CA LYS A 272 -21.77 1.67 15.75
C LYS A 272 -21.59 3.05 15.12
N GLN A 273 -21.25 4.07 15.92
CA GLN A 273 -20.91 5.42 15.49
C GLN A 273 -19.53 5.51 14.81
N ARG A 274 -18.68 4.50 14.96
CA ARG A 274 -17.37 4.44 14.32
C ARG A 274 -17.54 3.94 12.89
N GLU A 275 -17.49 4.85 11.93
CA GLU A 275 -17.64 4.48 10.52
C GLU A 275 -16.32 4.04 9.87
N PHE A 276 -15.18 4.48 10.43
CA PHE A 276 -13.86 4.22 9.88
C PHE A 276 -12.82 4.00 10.99
N VAL A 277 -12.12 2.88 10.95
CA VAL A 277 -10.99 2.58 11.84
C VAL A 277 -9.74 2.30 11.03
N MET A 278 -8.66 3.02 11.32
CA MET A 278 -7.35 2.81 10.74
C MET A 278 -6.44 2.15 11.76
N GLU A 279 -5.90 0.98 11.45
CA GLU A 279 -4.83 0.40 12.26
C GLU A 279 -3.53 1.19 12.00
N VAL A 280 -2.94 1.68 13.08
CA VAL A 280 -1.63 2.33 13.10
C VAL A 280 -0.67 1.50 13.94
N THR A 281 0.62 1.60 13.70
CA THR A 281 1.64 0.95 14.54
C THR A 281 2.78 1.94 14.80
N ASP A 282 3.55 1.69 15.86
CA ASP A 282 4.69 2.54 16.21
C ASP A 282 5.74 2.61 15.08
N LYS A 283 6.21 3.82 14.78
CA LYS A 283 7.22 4.11 13.78
C LYS A 283 8.58 3.59 14.23
N THR A 284 9.26 2.86 13.35
CA THR A 284 10.70 2.58 13.51
C THR A 284 11.53 3.35 12.49
N ARG A 285 12.86 3.26 12.59
CA ARG A 285 13.78 3.95 11.67
C ARG A 285 13.56 3.57 10.19
N ALA A 286 12.97 2.40 9.91
CA ALA A 286 12.62 1.96 8.56
C ALA A 286 11.34 2.63 8.03
N ASP A 287 10.47 3.13 8.91
CA ASP A 287 9.10 3.55 8.59
C ASP A 287 8.95 5.08 8.57
N ILE A 288 10.05 5.84 8.68
CA ILE A 288 10.06 7.31 8.77
C ILE A 288 9.42 8.04 7.58
N LYS A 289 9.23 7.35 6.45
CA LYS A 289 8.59 7.88 5.25
C LYS A 289 7.07 7.60 5.19
N GLY A 290 6.55 6.75 6.07
CA GLY A 290 5.14 6.36 6.08
C GLY A 290 4.23 7.47 6.57
N GLY A 291 3.05 7.57 5.97
CA GLY A 291 1.99 8.48 6.38
C GLY A 291 1.58 8.29 7.85
N THR A 292 1.20 9.38 8.50
CA THR A 292 0.78 9.42 9.92
C THR A 292 -0.61 10.00 10.06
N LEU A 293 -1.28 9.67 11.16
CA LEU A 293 -2.51 10.36 11.53
C LEU A 293 -2.20 11.71 12.17
N ILE A 294 -2.99 12.72 11.82
CA ILE A 294 -2.98 14.06 12.40
C ILE A 294 -4.42 14.53 12.67
N GLN A 295 -4.55 15.52 13.55
CA GLN A 295 -5.78 16.28 13.70
C GLN A 295 -5.68 17.55 12.85
N TYR A 296 -6.66 17.77 11.97
CA TYR A 296 -6.72 18.93 11.07
C TYR A 296 -8.19 19.31 10.86
N GLU A 297 -8.54 20.59 11.03
CA GLU A 297 -9.92 21.08 10.90
C GLU A 297 -10.94 20.27 11.75
N ASN A 298 -10.57 19.93 12.99
CA ASN A 298 -11.37 19.12 13.91
C ASN A 298 -11.69 17.69 13.43
N LYS A 299 -11.03 17.21 12.38
CA LYS A 299 -11.15 15.83 11.89
C LYS A 299 -9.79 15.13 11.89
N LEU A 300 -9.85 13.80 11.99
CA LEU A 300 -8.66 12.99 11.80
C LEU A 300 -8.37 12.82 10.30
N ARG A 301 -7.12 13.07 9.92
CA ARG A 301 -6.65 13.02 8.54
C ARG A 301 -5.36 12.23 8.44
N LEU A 302 -5.18 11.54 7.31
CA LEU A 302 -3.91 10.91 6.96
C LEU A 302 -3.00 11.95 6.29
N LEU A 303 -1.87 12.24 6.93
CA LEU A 303 -0.83 13.10 6.38
C LEU A 303 0.26 12.24 5.73
N GLU A 304 0.42 12.41 4.42
CA GLU A 304 1.48 11.77 3.64
C GLU A 304 2.68 12.71 3.44
N ILE A 305 3.88 12.15 3.27
CA ILE A 305 5.10 12.95 3.07
C ILE A 305 5.01 13.90 1.86
N ALA A 306 4.25 13.53 0.82
CA ALA A 306 4.05 14.35 -0.38
C ALA A 306 3.26 15.63 -0.10
N GLN A 307 2.47 15.68 0.98
CA GLN A 307 1.68 16.83 1.39
C GLN A 307 2.46 17.77 2.32
N VAL A 308 3.62 17.32 2.83
CA VAL A 308 4.43 18.09 3.78
C VAL A 308 5.28 19.12 3.02
N PRO A 309 5.24 20.41 3.41
CA PRO A 309 6.14 21.42 2.86
C PRO A 309 7.60 21.01 3.03
N LYS A 310 8.44 21.29 2.02
CA LYS A 310 9.86 20.86 1.99
C LYS A 310 10.64 21.24 3.26
N GLU A 311 10.30 22.37 3.87
CA GLU A 311 10.93 22.94 5.06
C GLU A 311 10.68 22.09 6.32
N HIS A 312 9.55 21.38 6.40
CA HIS A 312 9.15 20.60 7.58
C HIS A 312 9.27 19.08 7.39
N VAL A 313 9.87 18.63 6.27
CA VAL A 313 10.02 17.20 5.97
C VAL A 313 10.82 16.46 7.05
N ASP A 314 11.84 17.09 7.64
CA ASP A 314 12.65 16.45 8.67
C ASP A 314 11.93 16.40 10.03
N GLU A 315 11.05 17.36 10.30
CA GLU A 315 10.14 17.29 11.44
C GLU A 315 9.11 16.16 11.29
N PHE A 316 8.57 15.97 10.08
CA PHE A 316 7.66 14.86 9.78
C PHE A 316 8.30 13.48 9.97
N LYS A 317 9.59 13.34 9.59
CA LYS A 317 10.36 12.11 9.78
C LYS A 317 10.73 11.86 11.24
N SER A 318 10.59 12.86 12.12
CA SER A 318 10.95 12.73 13.51
C SER A 318 10.00 11.81 14.27
N VAL A 319 10.52 10.69 14.74
CA VAL A 319 9.79 9.69 15.55
C VAL A 319 9.35 10.26 16.91
N SER A 320 9.99 11.34 17.39
CA SER A 320 9.58 12.00 18.64
C SER A 320 8.29 12.80 18.48
N LYS A 321 8.06 13.42 17.32
CA LYS A 321 6.85 14.18 16.99
C LYS A 321 5.74 13.26 16.52
N PHE A 322 6.03 12.45 15.50
CA PHE A 322 5.08 11.50 14.94
C PHE A 322 5.52 10.09 15.31
N LYS A 323 4.85 9.51 16.31
CA LYS A 323 5.20 8.21 16.90
C LYS A 323 4.61 7.02 16.16
N ILE A 324 3.55 7.24 15.39
CA ILE A 324 2.75 6.20 14.73
C ILE A 324 2.77 6.38 13.21
N PHE A 325 2.47 5.31 12.46
CA PHE A 325 2.22 5.37 11.03
C PHE A 325 1.09 4.42 10.60
N ASN A 326 0.51 4.70 9.44
CA ASN A 326 -0.56 3.90 8.85
C ASN A 326 -0.06 2.53 8.36
N THR A 327 -0.72 1.46 8.78
CA THR A 327 -0.44 0.08 8.33
C THR A 327 -1.13 -0.29 7.02
N ASN A 328 -2.09 0.54 6.59
CA ASN A 328 -3.04 0.27 5.51
C ASN A 328 -3.96 -0.93 5.76
N ASN A 329 -4.13 -1.33 7.02
CA ASN A 329 -5.21 -2.22 7.48
C ASN A 329 -6.37 -1.33 7.97
N LEU A 330 -7.49 -1.37 7.25
CA LEU A 330 -8.60 -0.44 7.44
C LEU A 330 -9.90 -1.19 7.66
N TRP A 331 -10.74 -0.66 8.53
CA TRP A 331 -12.08 -1.20 8.79
C TRP A 331 -13.09 -0.11 8.52
N VAL A 332 -14.02 -0.36 7.60
CA VAL A 332 -14.93 0.67 7.09
C VAL A 332 -16.35 0.14 7.09
N LYS A 333 -17.29 0.97 7.53
CA LYS A 333 -18.71 0.65 7.56
C LYS A 333 -19.32 0.76 6.17
N LEU A 334 -19.98 -0.30 5.71
CA LEU A 334 -20.52 -0.41 4.34
C LEU A 334 -21.62 0.62 4.06
N SER A 335 -22.52 0.86 5.01
CA SER A 335 -23.61 1.84 4.87
C SER A 335 -23.08 3.27 4.66
N SER A 336 -21.96 3.59 5.30
CA SER A 336 -21.35 4.93 5.24
C SER A 336 -20.67 5.15 3.89
N ILE A 337 -20.11 4.11 3.26
CA ILE A 337 -19.59 4.19 1.89
C ILE A 337 -20.71 4.53 0.91
N LYS A 338 -21.85 3.81 1.00
CA LYS A 338 -23.01 4.06 0.16
C LYS A 338 -23.49 5.52 0.28
N ARG A 339 -23.67 6.00 1.51
CA ARG A 339 -24.03 7.39 1.81
C ARG A 339 -23.05 8.38 1.18
N LEU A 340 -21.75 8.23 1.44
CA LEU A 340 -20.74 9.18 0.97
C LEU A 340 -20.60 9.23 -0.55
N ILE A 341 -20.85 8.12 -1.25
CA ILE A 341 -20.83 8.06 -2.72
C ILE A 341 -22.09 8.71 -3.29
N GLU A 342 -23.28 8.35 -2.79
CA GLU A 342 -24.56 8.91 -3.26
C GLU A 342 -24.67 10.42 -3.00
N GLU A 343 -24.16 10.90 -1.86
CA GLU A 343 -24.11 12.33 -1.50
C GLU A 343 -22.93 13.08 -2.13
N LYS A 344 -22.06 12.39 -2.90
CA LYS A 344 -20.83 12.95 -3.50
C LYS A 344 -19.92 13.67 -2.49
N MET A 345 -19.83 13.14 -1.27
CA MET A 345 -19.04 13.72 -0.16
C MET A 345 -17.64 13.10 -0.01
N LEU A 346 -17.30 12.09 -0.82
CA LEU A 346 -15.99 11.46 -0.78
C LEU A 346 -14.91 12.39 -1.35
N ASP A 347 -14.02 12.85 -0.47
CA ASP A 347 -12.90 13.73 -0.79
C ASP A 347 -11.58 13.11 -0.29
N MET A 348 -10.66 12.86 -1.21
CA MET A 348 -9.33 12.29 -0.96
C MET A 348 -8.27 13.10 -1.68
N GLU A 349 -7.14 13.38 -1.06
CA GLU A 349 -6.07 14.18 -1.68
C GLU A 349 -5.54 13.52 -2.96
N VAL A 350 -5.28 14.35 -3.97
CA VAL A 350 -4.72 13.89 -5.23
C VAL A 350 -3.23 13.65 -5.09
N ILE A 351 -2.80 12.43 -5.41
CA ILE A 351 -1.40 12.03 -5.44
C ILE A 351 -0.91 12.11 -6.88
N VAL A 352 0.09 12.96 -7.12
CA VAL A 352 0.66 13.19 -8.46
C VAL A 352 1.95 12.39 -8.61
N ASN A 353 1.85 11.24 -9.26
CA ASN A 353 3.00 10.38 -9.56
C ASN A 353 3.61 10.77 -10.92
N ASN A 354 4.86 11.19 -10.90
CA ASN A 354 5.63 11.47 -12.12
C ASN A 354 6.41 10.22 -12.53
N LYS A 355 6.24 9.77 -13.78
CA LYS A 355 6.97 8.63 -14.35
C LYS A 355 7.48 8.95 -15.75
N SER A 356 8.42 8.16 -16.23
CA SER A 356 8.89 8.19 -17.62
C SER A 356 8.57 6.86 -18.27
N LEU A 357 7.95 6.88 -19.44
CA LEU A 357 7.70 5.69 -20.26
C LEU A 357 9.03 5.20 -20.88
N GLU A 358 9.06 3.96 -21.37
CA GLU A 358 10.26 3.39 -22.00
C GLU A 358 10.73 4.20 -23.22
N ASN A 359 9.79 4.84 -23.93
CA ASN A 359 10.08 5.73 -25.05
C ASN A 359 10.64 7.12 -24.65
N GLY A 360 10.92 7.35 -23.37
CA GLY A 360 11.44 8.62 -22.85
C GLY A 360 10.38 9.70 -22.58
N THR A 361 9.10 9.44 -22.86
CA THR A 361 8.03 10.41 -22.62
C THR A 361 7.76 10.55 -21.12
N ASN A 362 7.79 11.79 -20.63
CA ASN A 362 7.42 12.09 -19.24
C ASN A 362 5.90 12.13 -19.08
N VAL A 363 5.39 11.38 -18.12
CA VAL A 363 3.96 11.21 -17.86
C VAL A 363 3.61 11.48 -16.40
N ILE A 364 2.37 11.87 -16.19
CA ILE A 364 1.73 12.09 -14.91
C ILE A 364 0.64 11.02 -14.72
N GLN A 365 0.59 10.47 -13.50
CA GLN A 365 -0.47 9.61 -12.99
C GLN A 365 -1.11 10.31 -11.80
N LEU A 366 -2.44 10.39 -11.80
CA LEU A 366 -3.23 10.96 -10.72
C LEU A 366 -3.89 9.82 -9.96
N GLU A 367 -3.54 9.68 -8.69
CA GLU A 367 -4.01 8.59 -7.85
C GLU A 367 -4.62 9.13 -6.56
N THR A 368 -5.33 8.29 -5.82
CA THR A 368 -5.83 8.62 -4.48
C THR A 368 -5.48 7.51 -3.49
N ALA A 369 -5.38 7.86 -2.21
CA ALA A 369 -5.10 6.91 -1.15
C ALA A 369 -6.36 6.45 -0.42
N VAL A 370 -6.47 5.16 -0.08
CA VAL A 370 -7.66 4.61 0.58
C VAL A 370 -7.82 5.17 2.00
N GLY A 371 -6.71 5.35 2.71
CA GLY A 371 -6.70 5.96 4.04
C GLY A 371 -6.97 7.46 4.06
N ALA A 372 -6.83 8.16 2.93
CA ALA A 372 -7.14 9.60 2.84
C ALA A 372 -8.63 9.89 3.04
N ALA A 373 -9.50 8.93 2.67
CA ALA A 373 -10.95 9.06 2.81
C ALA A 373 -11.40 9.18 4.27
N MET A 374 -10.55 8.85 5.24
CA MET A 374 -10.88 8.84 6.67
C MET A 374 -11.52 10.14 7.17
N LYS A 375 -11.14 11.30 6.60
CA LYS A 375 -11.71 12.62 6.95
C LYS A 375 -13.19 12.79 6.55
N CYS A 376 -13.69 11.98 5.63
CA CYS A 376 -15.08 12.01 5.16
C CYS A 376 -16.00 11.17 6.05
N PHE A 377 -15.46 10.30 6.90
CA PHE A 377 -16.24 9.39 7.74
C PHE A 377 -16.46 9.97 9.13
N ASP A 378 -17.64 9.69 9.68
CA ASP A 378 -18.00 10.11 11.03
C ASP A 378 -17.43 9.14 12.07
N GLY A 379 -17.03 9.68 13.21
CA GLY A 379 -16.48 8.89 14.31
C GLY A 379 -15.19 8.14 13.97
N ALA A 380 -14.40 8.61 13.00
CA ALA A 380 -13.11 8.01 12.65
C ALA A 380 -12.20 7.80 13.88
N LEU A 381 -11.46 6.69 13.89
CA LEU A 381 -10.61 6.30 15.03
C LEU A 381 -9.33 5.60 14.54
N GLY A 382 -8.19 5.92 15.15
CA GLY A 382 -6.97 5.14 15.03
C GLY A 382 -6.91 4.03 16.09
N VAL A 383 -6.40 2.86 15.74
CA VAL A 383 -6.08 1.80 16.72
C VAL A 383 -4.60 1.47 16.63
N ASN A 384 -3.84 1.70 17.71
CA ASN A 384 -2.42 1.36 17.76
C ASN A 384 -2.24 -0.14 18.01
N VAL A 385 -1.99 -0.88 16.94
CA VAL A 385 -1.84 -2.34 16.92
C VAL A 385 -0.38 -2.76 17.07
N PRO A 386 -0.10 -3.97 17.59
CA PRO A 386 1.25 -4.50 17.58
C PRO A 386 1.76 -4.73 16.16
N ARG A 387 3.08 -4.61 15.96
CA ARG A 387 3.74 -4.81 14.66
C ARG A 387 3.51 -6.22 14.07
N SER A 388 3.08 -7.19 14.86
CA SER A 388 2.67 -8.51 14.35
C SER A 388 1.57 -8.43 13.29
N ARG A 389 0.78 -7.34 13.26
CA ARG A 389 -0.24 -7.09 12.23
C ARG A 389 0.27 -6.34 10.99
N PHE A 390 1.53 -5.93 11.02
CA PHE A 390 2.21 -5.22 9.93
C PHE A 390 3.48 -5.97 9.51
N LEU A 391 3.27 -6.98 8.67
CA LEU A 391 4.32 -7.79 8.05
C LEU A 391 4.22 -7.71 6.52
N PRO A 392 4.50 -6.54 5.92
CA PRO A 392 4.50 -6.39 4.47
C PRO A 392 5.73 -7.07 3.85
N VAL A 393 5.52 -7.83 2.79
CA VAL A 393 6.61 -8.41 1.99
C VAL A 393 6.77 -7.59 0.72
N LYS A 394 7.71 -6.63 0.70
CA LYS A 394 7.96 -5.75 -0.44
C LYS A 394 9.19 -6.15 -1.25
N ARG A 395 10.18 -6.76 -0.61
CA ARG A 395 11.45 -7.20 -1.22
C ARG A 395 11.77 -8.64 -0.85
N SER A 396 12.77 -9.22 -1.52
CA SER A 396 13.31 -10.55 -1.20
C SER A 396 13.88 -10.64 0.23
N SER A 397 14.35 -9.53 0.80
CA SER A 397 14.73 -9.46 2.22
C SER A 397 13.57 -9.80 3.16
N ASP A 398 12.38 -9.32 2.84
CA ASP A 398 11.17 -9.57 3.63
C ASP A 398 10.67 -11.00 3.40
N LEU A 399 10.86 -11.52 2.18
CA LEU A 399 10.56 -12.90 1.83
C LEU A 399 11.43 -13.87 2.63
N LEU A 400 12.73 -13.58 2.76
CA LEU A 400 13.65 -14.37 3.58
C LEU A 400 13.18 -14.45 5.04
N LEU A 401 12.75 -13.32 5.61
CA LEU A 401 12.18 -13.29 6.95
C LEU A 401 10.94 -14.19 7.06
N ALA A 402 9.98 -14.07 6.13
CA ALA A 402 8.73 -14.85 6.14
C ALA A 402 8.95 -16.37 5.94
N MET A 403 9.97 -16.74 5.14
CA MET A 403 10.36 -18.12 4.87
C MET A 403 11.10 -18.78 6.04
N SER A 404 11.83 -18.00 6.84
CA SER A 404 12.68 -18.52 7.90
C SER A 404 11.93 -19.16 9.07
N ASN A 405 12.67 -19.88 9.91
CA ASN A 405 12.19 -20.43 11.18
C ASN A 405 11.85 -19.36 12.24
N LEU A 406 12.05 -18.07 11.92
CA LEU A 406 11.56 -16.96 12.74
C LEU A 406 10.04 -16.96 12.87
N TYR A 407 9.34 -17.45 11.84
CA TYR A 407 7.89 -17.62 11.87
C TYR A 407 7.53 -19.09 11.79
N SER A 408 6.40 -19.44 12.37
CA SER A 408 5.68 -20.70 12.17
C SER A 408 4.42 -20.42 11.35
N LEU A 409 4.09 -21.32 10.44
CA LEU A 409 2.86 -21.24 9.65
C LEU A 409 1.77 -22.08 10.33
N LYS A 410 0.65 -21.45 10.71
CA LYS A 410 -0.53 -22.13 11.27
C LYS A 410 -1.78 -21.63 10.55
N ALA A 411 -2.44 -22.54 9.81
CA ALA A 411 -3.68 -22.24 9.10
C ALA A 411 -3.63 -20.95 8.23
N GLY A 412 -2.57 -20.81 7.44
CA GLY A 412 -2.35 -19.61 6.61
C GLY A 412 -1.79 -18.38 7.35
N SER A 413 -1.75 -18.36 8.69
CA SER A 413 -1.19 -17.26 9.46
C SER A 413 0.28 -17.50 9.84
N LEU A 414 1.12 -16.48 9.65
CA LEU A 414 2.49 -16.49 10.15
C LEU A 414 2.54 -15.95 11.58
N ILE A 415 3.00 -16.78 12.50
CA ILE A 415 3.14 -16.45 13.92
C ILE A 415 4.62 -16.51 14.27
N MET A 416 5.16 -15.42 14.85
CA MET A 416 6.55 -15.39 15.29
C MET A 416 6.81 -16.53 16.28
N SER A 417 7.93 -17.24 16.09
CA SER A 417 8.28 -18.42 16.87
C SER A 417 8.39 -18.07 18.36
N PRO A 418 7.80 -18.87 19.27
CA PRO A 418 7.94 -18.66 20.70
C PRO A 418 9.37 -18.89 21.20
N LEU A 419 10.22 -19.56 20.39
CA LEU A 419 11.63 -19.78 20.69
C LEU A 419 12.47 -18.51 20.47
N ARG A 420 11.90 -17.48 19.83
CA ARG A 420 12.58 -16.20 19.64
C ARG A 420 12.64 -15.44 20.97
N GLN A 421 13.85 -15.16 21.46
CA GLN A 421 14.06 -14.48 22.74
C GLN A 421 13.49 -13.04 22.75
N PHE A 422 13.68 -12.30 21.66
CA PHE A 422 13.21 -10.92 21.51
C PHE A 422 12.15 -10.81 20.43
N ARG A 423 10.98 -10.24 20.78
CA ARG A 423 9.84 -10.05 19.85
C ARG A 423 10.11 -9.07 18.70
N THR A 424 11.31 -8.50 18.63
CA THR A 424 11.74 -7.63 17.54
C THR A 424 12.10 -8.45 16.31
N THR A 425 11.61 -7.99 15.15
CA THR A 425 11.99 -8.56 13.86
C THR A 425 13.42 -8.14 13.52
N PRO A 426 14.30 -9.07 13.09
CA PRO A 426 15.66 -8.72 12.69
C PRO A 426 15.68 -7.86 11.43
N ILE A 427 16.73 -7.06 11.30
CA ILE A 427 16.94 -6.21 10.12
C ILE A 427 17.69 -7.01 9.06
N VAL A 428 17.05 -7.26 7.92
CA VAL A 428 17.65 -7.97 6.80
C VAL A 428 17.78 -7.04 5.60
N LYS A 429 18.99 -6.92 5.06
CA LYS A 429 19.30 -6.17 3.84
C LYS A 429 20.05 -7.08 2.89
N LEU A 430 19.40 -7.43 1.79
CA LEU A 430 20.02 -8.17 0.69
C LEU A 430 20.34 -7.19 -0.44
N GLY A 431 21.51 -7.37 -1.05
CA GLY A 431 21.98 -6.55 -2.17
C GLY A 431 21.23 -6.84 -3.47
N THR A 432 21.59 -6.09 -4.52
CA THR A 432 20.89 -6.11 -5.82
C THR A 432 20.86 -7.48 -6.50
N HIS A 433 21.85 -8.34 -6.23
CA HIS A 433 21.89 -9.72 -6.72
C HIS A 433 20.74 -10.61 -6.21
N PHE A 434 19.99 -10.14 -5.20
CA PHE A 434 18.84 -10.83 -4.62
C PHE A 434 17.51 -10.15 -4.95
N ASP A 435 17.48 -9.05 -5.72
CA ASP A 435 16.23 -8.29 -5.96
C ASP A 435 15.15 -9.14 -6.65
N LYS A 436 15.56 -10.02 -7.58
CA LYS A 436 14.64 -10.92 -8.29
C LYS A 436 14.44 -12.22 -7.51
N VAL A 437 13.18 -12.67 -7.36
CA VAL A 437 12.85 -13.92 -6.63
C VAL A 437 13.62 -15.11 -7.18
N ARG A 438 13.74 -15.23 -8.50
CA ARG A 438 14.49 -16.31 -9.14
C ARG A 438 15.95 -16.36 -8.69
N ASP A 439 16.61 -15.21 -8.65
CA ASP A 439 18.03 -15.12 -8.28
C ASP A 439 18.19 -15.30 -6.77
N PHE A 440 17.27 -14.76 -5.98
CA PHE A 440 17.17 -15.00 -4.54
C PHE A 440 17.07 -16.50 -4.22
N LEU A 441 16.10 -17.21 -4.80
CA LEU A 441 15.90 -18.65 -4.56
C LEU A 441 17.11 -19.48 -5.02
N LYS A 442 17.74 -19.11 -6.14
CA LYS A 442 18.94 -19.81 -6.64
C LYS A 442 20.15 -19.64 -5.70
N ARG A 443 20.21 -18.56 -4.93
CA ARG A 443 21.33 -18.25 -4.04
C ARG A 443 21.20 -18.86 -2.65
N PHE A 444 20.04 -19.40 -2.29
CA PHE A 444 19.80 -20.09 -1.03
C PHE A 444 19.40 -21.54 -1.31
N ASP A 445 20.34 -22.47 -1.14
CA ASP A 445 20.05 -23.91 -1.28
C ASP A 445 19.12 -24.43 -0.17
N GLY A 446 19.04 -23.68 0.93
CA GLY A 446 18.06 -23.82 2.00
C GLY A 446 17.96 -22.51 2.77
N ILE A 447 16.79 -22.25 3.35
CA ILE A 447 16.59 -21.05 4.16
C ILE A 447 17.39 -21.20 5.47
N PRO A 448 18.26 -20.23 5.83
CA PRO A 448 19.08 -20.32 7.02
C PRO A 448 18.23 -20.25 8.29
N ASP A 449 18.78 -20.81 9.37
CA ASP A 449 18.31 -20.54 10.72
C ASP A 449 18.61 -19.08 11.07
N MET A 450 17.55 -18.33 11.42
CA MET A 450 17.60 -16.91 11.73
C MET A 450 16.97 -16.61 13.10
N LEU A 451 16.78 -17.63 13.94
CA LEU A 451 16.06 -17.49 15.19
C LEU A 451 16.78 -16.59 16.21
N GLU A 452 18.12 -16.52 16.15
CA GLU A 452 18.97 -15.69 17.00
C GLU A 452 19.61 -14.52 16.23
N LEU A 453 19.13 -14.22 15.02
CA LEU A 453 19.63 -13.12 14.19
C LEU A 453 19.14 -11.76 14.71
N ASP A 454 19.98 -10.72 14.67
CA ASP A 454 19.57 -9.33 14.91
C ASP A 454 19.70 -8.48 13.65
N HIS A 455 20.79 -8.65 12.92
CA HIS A 455 21.11 -7.87 11.73
C HIS A 455 21.80 -8.73 10.68
N LEU A 456 21.29 -8.73 9.46
CA LEU A 456 21.90 -9.34 8.29
C LEU A 456 22.06 -8.30 7.18
N THR A 457 23.29 -8.07 6.74
CA THR A 457 23.56 -7.32 5.51
C THR A 457 24.38 -8.19 4.56
N VAL A 458 23.88 -8.40 3.35
CA VAL A 458 24.56 -9.17 2.30
C VAL A 458 24.71 -8.29 1.07
N SER A 459 25.93 -8.10 0.59
CA SER A 459 26.24 -7.30 -0.59
C SER A 459 27.15 -8.05 -1.55
N GLY A 460 26.92 -7.91 -2.86
CA GLY A 460 27.69 -8.57 -3.91
C GLY A 460 27.20 -9.97 -4.27
N ASP A 461 28.04 -10.70 -5.02
CA ASP A 461 27.74 -12.04 -5.51
C ASP A 461 27.96 -13.09 -4.41
N VAL A 462 26.92 -13.36 -3.60
CA VAL A 462 26.97 -14.28 -2.46
C VAL A 462 26.00 -15.45 -2.65
N THR A 463 26.41 -16.66 -2.28
CA THR A 463 25.56 -17.86 -2.22
C THR A 463 25.61 -18.52 -0.85
N PHE A 464 24.54 -19.25 -0.51
CA PHE A 464 24.31 -19.88 0.79
C PHE A 464 23.99 -21.36 0.58
N GLY A 465 24.87 -22.23 1.08
CA GLY A 465 24.61 -23.67 1.14
C GLY A 465 23.50 -24.06 2.15
N LYS A 466 23.22 -25.36 2.24
CA LYS A 466 22.18 -25.89 3.14
C LYS A 466 22.59 -25.85 4.62
N GLY A 467 21.61 -25.68 5.51
CA GLY A 467 21.81 -25.83 6.97
C GLY A 467 22.63 -24.72 7.62
N ILE A 468 22.66 -23.52 7.03
CA ILE A 468 23.37 -22.36 7.58
C ILE A 468 22.61 -21.79 8.79
N SER A 469 23.34 -21.32 9.81
CA SER A 469 22.78 -20.58 10.96
C SER A 469 23.40 -19.20 11.06
N LEU A 470 22.56 -18.18 11.20
CA LEU A 470 22.93 -16.77 11.27
C LEU A 470 22.49 -16.19 12.61
N LYS A 471 23.44 -15.66 13.39
CA LYS A 471 23.23 -15.21 14.78
C LYS A 471 23.82 -13.83 15.04
N GLY A 472 23.12 -13.01 15.83
CA GLY A 472 23.52 -11.66 16.17
C GLY A 472 23.67 -10.77 14.93
N THR A 473 24.81 -10.10 14.77
CA THR A 473 25.09 -9.24 13.60
C THR A 473 25.98 -9.94 12.58
N VAL A 474 25.45 -10.22 11.39
CA VAL A 474 26.18 -10.82 10.27
C VAL A 474 26.23 -9.86 9.09
N ILE A 475 27.43 -9.57 8.61
CA ILE A 475 27.64 -8.72 7.43
C ILE A 475 28.50 -9.49 6.43
N ILE A 476 28.02 -9.69 5.21
CA ILE A 476 28.73 -10.42 4.15
C ILE A 476 28.90 -9.49 2.95
N ILE A 477 30.14 -9.25 2.54
CA ILE A 477 30.47 -8.30 1.47
C ILE A 477 31.40 -8.99 0.46
N ALA A 478 30.87 -9.31 -0.71
CA ALA A 478 31.66 -9.61 -1.90
C ALA A 478 31.84 -8.32 -2.70
N ASN A 479 33.09 -7.93 -2.97
CA ASN A 479 33.38 -6.74 -3.79
C ASN A 479 33.06 -6.99 -5.26
N HIS A 480 33.08 -5.93 -6.06
CA HIS A 480 32.82 -6.03 -7.50
C HIS A 480 33.80 -7.00 -8.18
N GLY A 481 33.27 -8.06 -8.79
CA GLY A 481 34.06 -9.11 -9.46
C GLY A 481 34.41 -10.31 -8.55
N ASP A 482 34.26 -10.16 -7.23
CA ASP A 482 34.43 -11.24 -6.28
C ASP A 482 33.12 -12.02 -6.10
N ARG A 483 33.24 -13.28 -5.67
CA ARG A 483 32.12 -14.13 -5.30
C ARG A 483 32.42 -14.80 -3.96
N ILE A 484 31.41 -14.95 -3.11
CA ILE A 484 31.52 -15.67 -1.84
C ILE A 484 30.48 -16.78 -1.81
N ASP A 485 30.92 -18.02 -1.79
CA ASP A 485 30.07 -19.18 -1.50
C ASP A 485 30.20 -19.56 -0.03
N ILE A 486 29.11 -19.38 0.74
CA ILE A 486 29.06 -19.77 2.15
C ILE A 486 28.84 -21.29 2.23
N PRO A 487 29.75 -22.06 2.84
CA PRO A 487 29.68 -23.51 2.82
C PRO A 487 28.44 -24.04 3.57
N PRO A 488 27.91 -25.22 3.19
CA PRO A 488 26.84 -25.87 3.93
C PRO A 488 27.19 -26.08 5.41
N GLY A 489 26.21 -25.91 6.30
CA GLY A 489 26.38 -26.07 7.75
C GLY A 489 27.12 -24.92 8.45
N ALA A 490 27.49 -23.85 7.74
CA ALA A 490 28.19 -22.73 8.34
C ALA A 490 27.35 -22.03 9.42
N ILE A 491 27.99 -21.72 10.54
CA ILE A 491 27.41 -20.93 11.63
C ILE A 491 28.15 -19.59 11.66
N LEU A 492 27.42 -18.51 11.37
CA LEU A 492 27.95 -17.14 11.39
C LEU A 492 27.32 -16.39 12.55
N GLU A 493 28.14 -16.08 13.56
CA GLU A 493 27.69 -15.36 14.76
C GLU A 493 28.56 -14.13 15.00
N ASN A 494 27.95 -12.93 14.94
CA ASN A 494 28.65 -11.66 15.17
C ASN A 494 29.92 -11.50 14.30
N LYS A 495 29.81 -11.83 13.00
CA LYS A 495 30.92 -11.82 12.04
C LYS A 495 30.68 -10.88 10.86
N ILE A 496 31.78 -10.30 10.40
CA ILE A 496 31.89 -9.66 9.10
C ILE A 496 32.71 -10.59 8.21
N VAL A 497 32.13 -11.04 7.10
CA VAL A 497 32.74 -11.92 6.10
C VAL A 497 32.95 -11.11 4.83
N SER A 498 34.19 -11.01 4.36
CA SER A 498 34.53 -10.33 3.12
C SER A 498 35.66 -11.05 2.40
N GLY A 499 35.66 -11.00 1.07
CA GLY A 499 36.70 -11.59 0.25
C GLY A 499 36.14 -12.27 -1.00
N ASN A 500 36.87 -13.27 -1.48
CA ASN A 500 36.54 -14.06 -2.67
C ASN A 500 36.78 -15.53 -2.36
N LEU A 501 35.71 -16.33 -2.38
CA LEU A 501 35.71 -17.76 -2.09
C LEU A 501 34.74 -18.46 -3.02
N ARG A 502 35.24 -19.41 -3.82
CA ARG A 502 34.41 -20.28 -4.66
C ARG A 502 34.51 -21.72 -4.19
N ILE A 503 33.36 -22.34 -4.01
CA ILE A 503 33.25 -23.77 -3.68
C ILE A 503 32.79 -24.49 -4.95
N LEU A 504 33.56 -25.48 -5.40
CA LEU A 504 33.27 -26.27 -6.60
C LEU A 504 32.96 -27.71 -6.20
N ASP A 505 32.03 -28.33 -6.93
CA ASP A 505 31.77 -29.77 -6.82
C ASP A 505 33.02 -30.56 -7.25
N HIS A 506 33.40 -31.55 -6.45
CA HIS A 506 34.61 -32.36 -6.66
C HIS A 506 34.32 -33.69 -7.34
#